data_AF-A0A2M7VEP7-F1
#
_entry.id   AF-A0A2M7VEP7-F1
#
_cell.length_a   1.000
_cell.length_b   1.000
_cell.length_c   1.000
_cell.angle_alpha   90.00
_cell.angle_beta   90.00
_cell.angle_gamma   90.00
#
_symmetry.space_group_name_H-M   'P 1'
#
loop_
_entity.id
_entity.type
_entity.pdbx_description
1 polymer ?
#
loop_
_entity_poly.entity_id
_entity_poly.type
_entity_poly.pdbx_seq_one_letter_code
_entity_poly.pdbx_strand_id
1 'polypeptide(L)'
;MKTLALTIKNNGQDWIITPPKGVPGGEPGMGEKIIGAGISILLVAAVLLALIFLIWGGLDYITSEGKKDKIERAKRKLTFAVLGLVIVFVAFFIVTFVGNIFGTNLLGTR
;
A
#
# COMPACT_ATOMS: atom_id res chain seq x y z
N MET A 1 -6.03 31.68 16.92
CA MET A 1 -4.59 31.40 16.82
C MET A 1 -4.20 31.41 15.34
N LYS A 2 -3.94 32.60 14.79
CA LYS A 2 -3.36 32.76 13.45
C LYS A 2 -1.85 32.56 13.60
N THR A 3 -1.31 31.68 12.79
CA THR A 3 0.07 31.21 12.85
C THR A 3 1.06 32.36 12.69
N LEU A 4 2.18 32.22 13.41
CA LEU A 4 3.38 33.06 13.36
C LEU A 4 4.15 32.89 12.03
N ALA A 5 3.44 32.89 10.91
CA ALA A 5 4.07 32.96 9.60
C ALA A 5 4.56 34.40 9.42
N LEU A 6 5.89 34.58 9.49
CA LEU A 6 6.59 35.80 9.11
C LEU A 6 6.43 36.04 7.59
N THR A 7 5.24 36.50 7.17
CA THR A 7 5.04 37.10 5.85
C THR A 7 5.60 38.51 5.91
N ILE A 8 6.82 38.69 5.41
CA ILE A 8 7.35 40.03 5.14
C ILE A 8 6.63 40.53 3.89
N LYS A 9 5.63 41.41 4.06
CA LYS A 9 5.00 42.10 2.94
C LYS A 9 5.99 43.13 2.39
N ASN A 10 6.49 42.92 1.18
CA ASN A 10 7.22 43.93 0.43
C ASN A 10 6.41 44.29 -0.83
N ASN A 11 6.01 45.56 -0.96
CA ASN A 11 5.26 46.12 -2.09
C ASN A 11 4.02 45.32 -2.56
N GLY A 12 3.23 44.80 -1.62
CA GLY A 12 1.96 44.15 -1.93
C GLY A 12 2.08 42.74 -2.51
N GLN A 13 3.26 42.13 -2.44
CA GLN A 13 3.47 40.72 -2.76
C GLN A 13 3.83 39.97 -1.49
N ASP A 14 3.04 38.95 -1.16
CA ASP A 14 3.29 38.07 -0.02
C ASP A 14 4.40 37.11 -0.44
N TRP A 15 5.63 37.38 -0.02
CA TRP A 15 6.73 36.46 -0.24
C TRP A 15 6.56 35.26 0.71
N ILE A 16 5.93 34.19 0.21
CA ILE A 16 5.83 32.92 0.91
C ILE A 16 7.21 32.26 0.83
N ILE A 17 7.94 32.26 1.95
CA ILE A 17 9.20 31.52 2.05
C ILE A 17 8.85 30.04 2.06
N THR A 18 8.91 29.39 0.89
CA THR A 18 8.91 27.94 0.81
C THR A 18 10.16 27.41 1.53
N PRO A 19 10.04 26.43 2.43
CA PRO A 19 11.20 25.90 3.14
C PRO A 19 12.26 25.36 2.16
N PRO A 20 13.55 25.65 2.37
CA PRO A 20 14.62 25.15 1.53
C PRO A 20 14.69 23.62 1.57
N LYS A 21 15.06 23.00 0.44
CA LYS A 21 15.21 21.54 0.35
C LYS A 21 16.12 21.03 1.46
N GLY A 22 15.57 20.26 2.41
CA GLY A 22 16.30 19.70 3.56
C GLY A 22 15.68 19.97 4.94
N VAL A 23 14.69 20.87 5.07
CA VAL A 23 13.83 20.95 6.27
C VAL A 23 12.61 20.05 6.06
N PRO A 24 12.23 19.17 7.02
CA PRO A 24 11.08 18.28 6.89
C PRO A 24 9.77 19.06 6.96
N GLY A 25 9.42 19.71 5.86
CA GLY A 25 8.09 20.27 5.60
C GLY A 25 7.23 19.19 4.95
N GLY A 26 6.81 18.17 5.71
CA GLY A 26 5.83 17.16 5.29
C GLY A 26 6.17 16.31 4.05
N GLU A 27 7.28 16.58 3.35
CA GLU A 27 7.72 15.79 2.21
C GLU A 27 8.35 14.49 2.72
N PRO A 28 7.86 13.31 2.26
CA PRO A 28 8.46 12.06 2.64
C PRO A 28 9.94 12.05 2.22
N GLY A 29 10.83 11.83 3.19
CA GLY A 29 12.25 11.67 3.00
C GLY A 29 12.55 10.55 2.01
N MET A 30 13.79 10.51 1.51
CA MET A 30 14.19 9.55 0.48
C MET A 30 13.93 8.09 0.91
N GLY A 31 14.09 7.78 2.21
CA GLY A 31 13.76 6.47 2.77
C GLY A 31 12.26 6.15 2.67
N GLU A 32 11.39 7.10 2.98
CA GLU A 32 9.93 6.94 2.91
C GLU A 32 9.45 6.79 1.46
N LYS A 33 10.06 7.50 0.51
CA LYS A 33 9.78 7.32 -0.92
C LYS A 33 10.19 5.93 -1.42
N ILE A 34 11.34 5.41 -0.99
CA ILE A 34 11.80 4.07 -1.37
C ILE A 34 10.91 2.99 -0.74
N ILE A 35 10.54 3.15 0.53
CA ILE A 35 9.63 2.24 1.23
C ILE A 35 8.25 2.25 0.56
N GLY A 36 7.73 3.44 0.25
CA GLY A 36 6.44 3.60 -0.44
C GLY A 36 6.41 2.96 -1.82
N ALA A 37 7.45 3.23 -2.63
CA ALA A 37 7.60 2.60 -3.93
C ALA A 37 7.73 1.07 -3.83
N GLY A 38 8.51 0.58 -2.85
CA GLY A 38 8.66 -0.84 -2.57
C GLY A 38 7.34 -1.50 -2.21
N ILE A 39 6.57 -0.91 -1.30
CA ILE A 39 5.23 -1.40 -0.89
C ILE A 39 4.26 -1.38 -2.07
N SER A 40 4.24 -0.32 -2.87
CA SER A 40 3.36 -0.24 -4.04
C SER A 40 3.65 -1.37 -5.05
N ILE A 41 4.93 -1.65 -5.32
CA ILE A 41 5.33 -2.75 -6.21
C ILE A 41 4.94 -4.10 -5.60
N LEU A 42 5.19 -4.29 -4.30
CA LEU A 42 4.83 -5.50 -3.56
C LEU A 42 3.31 -5.76 -3.58
N LEU A 43 2.49 -4.74 -3.40
CA LEU A 43 1.03 -4.85 -3.45
C LEU A 43 0.55 -5.32 -4.82
N VAL A 44 1.05 -4.69 -5.90
CA VAL A 44 0.70 -5.10 -7.27
C VAL A 44 1.13 -6.55 -7.54
N ALA A 45 2.35 -6.91 -7.14
CA ALA A 45 2.85 -8.28 -7.29
C ALA A 45 2.02 -9.29 -6.48
N ALA A 46 1.62 -8.93 -5.26
CA ALA A 46 0.84 -9.80 -4.39
C ALA A 46 -0.58 -10.05 -4.93
N VAL A 47 -1.23 -9.02 -5.50
CA VAL A 47 -2.53 -9.17 -6.16
C VAL A 47 -2.43 -10.08 -7.38
N LEU A 48 -1.39 -9.92 -8.21
CA LEU A 48 -1.16 -10.79 -9.37
C LEU A 48 -0.93 -12.25 -8.96
N LEU A 49 -0.09 -12.49 -7.95
CA LEU A 49 0.14 -13.82 -7.41
C LEU A 49 -1.16 -14.43 -6.85
N ALA A 50 -1.92 -13.67 -6.07
CA ALA A 50 -3.19 -14.13 -5.51
C ALA A 50 -4.17 -14.60 -6.60
N LEU A 51 -4.26 -13.86 -7.72
CA LEU A 51 -5.09 -14.25 -8.87
C LEU A 51 -4.61 -15.57 -9.51
N ILE A 52 -3.31 -15.75 -9.70
CA ILE A 52 -2.76 -16.99 -10.26
C ILE A 52 -3.08 -18.19 -9.36
N PHE A 53 -2.88 -18.04 -8.04
CA PHE A 53 -3.20 -19.10 -7.08
C PHE A 53 -4.69 -19.41 -7.00
N LEU A 54 -5.55 -18.39 -7.15
CA LEU A 54 -7.01 -18.57 -7.20
C LEU A 54 -7.41 -19.42 -8.42
N ILE A 55 -6.86 -19.12 -9.60
CA ILE A 55 -7.16 -19.86 -10.83
C ILE A 55 -6.67 -21.30 -10.72
N TRP A 56 -5.43 -21.52 -10.26
CA TRP A 56 -4.90 -22.87 -10.09
C TRP A 56 -5.65 -23.69 -9.03
N GLY A 57 -6.00 -23.08 -7.91
CA GLY A 57 -6.81 -23.74 -6.87
C GLY A 57 -8.21 -24.08 -7.37
N GLY A 58 -8.82 -23.19 -8.16
CA GLY A 58 -10.13 -23.41 -8.77
C GLY A 58 -10.13 -24.53 -9.80
N LEU A 59 -9.11 -24.56 -10.68
CA LEU A 59 -8.96 -25.64 -11.67
C LEU A 59 -8.74 -27.00 -10.98
N ASP A 60 -7.86 -27.06 -9.98
CA ASP A 60 -7.66 -28.29 -9.20
C ASP A 60 -8.95 -28.78 -8.52
N TYR A 61 -9.79 -27.85 -8.04
CA TYR A 61 -11.06 -28.19 -7.43
C TYR A 61 -12.05 -28.81 -8.43
N ILE A 62 -12.16 -28.23 -9.63
CA ILE A 62 -13.04 -28.73 -10.70
C ILE A 62 -12.54 -30.08 -11.24
N THR A 63 -11.24 -30.26 -11.43
CA THR A 63 -10.61 -31.49 -11.95
C THR A 63 -10.47 -32.61 -10.89
N SER A 64 -10.95 -32.41 -9.66
CA SER A 64 -10.81 -33.40 -8.58
C SER A 64 -11.71 -34.63 -8.70
N GLU A 65 -12.63 -34.69 -9.68
CA GLU A 65 -13.43 -35.88 -10.08
C GLU A 65 -14.06 -36.67 -8.91
N GLY A 66 -14.37 -36.04 -7.78
CA GLY A 66 -14.96 -36.71 -6.61
C GLY A 66 -13.99 -37.50 -5.73
N LYS A 67 -12.69 -37.54 -6.04
CA LYS A 67 -11.68 -38.18 -5.18
C LYS A 67 -11.44 -37.29 -3.95
N LYS A 68 -11.87 -37.76 -2.78
CA LYS A 68 -11.77 -37.03 -1.49
C LYS A 68 -10.39 -36.41 -1.25
N ASP A 69 -9.34 -37.16 -1.57
CA ASP A 69 -7.94 -36.75 -1.46
C ASP A 69 -7.57 -35.52 -2.32
N LYS A 70 -8.11 -35.43 -3.53
CA LYS A 70 -7.86 -34.29 -4.43
C LYS A 70 -8.70 -33.08 -4.02
N ILE A 71 -9.95 -33.31 -3.62
CA ILE A 71 -10.84 -32.26 -3.13
C ILE A 71 -10.25 -31.59 -1.88
N GLU A 72 -9.67 -32.36 -0.97
CA GLU A 72 -9.10 -31.81 0.27
C GLU A 72 -7.83 -31.00 0.01
N ARG A 73 -6.99 -31.43 -0.94
CA ARG A 73 -5.84 -30.64 -1.40
C ARG A 73 -6.25 -29.36 -2.12
N ALA A 74 -7.24 -29.44 -3.00
CA ALA A 74 -7.78 -28.29 -3.72
C ALA A 74 -8.39 -27.27 -2.75
N LYS A 75 -9.14 -27.72 -1.74
CA LYS A 75 -9.66 -26.86 -0.67
C LYS A 75 -8.55 -26.15 0.09
N ARG A 76 -7.49 -26.86 0.49
CA ARG A 76 -6.32 -26.21 1.15
C ARG A 76 -5.69 -25.16 0.26
N LYS A 77 -5.47 -25.44 -1.04
CA LYS A 77 -4.97 -24.44 -2.00
C LYS A 77 -5.87 -23.22 -2.06
N LEU A 78 -7.19 -23.42 -2.14
CA LEU A 78 -8.17 -22.33 -2.16
C LEU A 78 -8.09 -21.49 -0.88
N THR A 79 -8.01 -22.14 0.29
CA THR A 79 -7.87 -21.45 1.58
C THR A 79 -6.60 -20.61 1.62
N PHE A 80 -5.47 -21.12 1.16
CA PHE A 80 -4.22 -20.35 1.10
C PHE A 80 -4.30 -19.18 0.11
N ALA A 81 -4.95 -19.35 -1.03
CA ALA A 81 -5.17 -18.27 -2.01
C ALA A 81 -6.03 -17.15 -1.41
N VAL A 82 -7.13 -17.50 -0.74
CA VAL A 82 -8.01 -16.53 -0.06
C VAL A 82 -7.27 -15.86 1.10
N LEU A 83 -6.54 -16.61 1.92
CA LEU A 83 -5.76 -16.07 3.02
C LEU A 83 -4.70 -15.08 2.52
N GLY A 84 -4.01 -15.39 1.41
CA GLY A 84 -3.07 -14.48 0.77
C GLY A 84 -3.73 -13.16 0.34
N LEU A 85 -4.91 -13.22 -0.27
CA LEU A 85 -5.68 -12.03 -0.64
C LEU A 85 -6.04 -11.18 0.59
N VAL A 86 -6.49 -11.83 1.66
CA VAL A 86 -6.85 -11.15 2.93
C VAL A 86 -5.64 -10.45 3.53
N ILE A 87 -4.46 -11.09 3.53
CA ILE A 87 -3.22 -10.49 4.05
C ILE A 87 -2.85 -9.24 3.26
N VAL A 88 -2.99 -9.26 1.93
CA VAL A 88 -2.73 -8.08 1.08
C VAL A 88 -3.66 -6.91 1.43
N PHE A 89 -4.94 -7.20 1.63
CA PHE A 89 -5.92 -6.20 2.08
C PHE A 89 -5.55 -5.60 3.43
N VAL A 90 -5.19 -6.44 4.40
CA VAL A 90 -4.80 -5.99 5.74
C VAL A 90 -3.50 -5.18 5.69
N ALA A 91 -2.53 -5.60 4.89
CA ALA A 91 -1.28 -4.85 4.70
C ALA A 91 -1.55 -3.45 4.12
N PHE A 92 -2.40 -3.34 3.09
CA PHE A 92 -2.78 -2.05 2.53
C PHE A 92 -3.46 -1.14 3.57
N PHE A 93 -4.38 -1.72 4.36
CA PHE A 93 -5.07 -0.98 5.42
C PHE A 93 -4.09 -0.47 6.48
N ILE A 94 -3.15 -1.30 6.94
CA ILE A 94 -2.14 -0.91 7.92
C ILE A 94 -1.27 0.21 7.38
N VAL A 95 -0.75 0.10 6.14
CA VAL A 95 0.12 1.13 5.57
C VAL A 95 -0.61 2.47 5.43
N THR A 96 -1.87 2.43 4.99
CA THR A 96 -2.72 3.63 4.89
C THR A 96 -3.02 4.21 6.27
N PHE A 97 -3.31 3.37 7.26
CA PHE A 97 -3.59 3.80 8.63
C PHE A 97 -2.37 4.46 9.27
N VAL A 98 -1.19 3.86 9.11
CA VAL A 98 0.09 4.42 9.55
C VAL A 98 0.35 5.75 8.84
N GLY A 99 0.20 5.83 7.51
CA GLY A 99 0.37 7.09 6.77
C GLY A 99 -0.55 8.22 7.26
N ASN A 100 -1.81 7.90 7.60
CA ASN A 100 -2.76 8.86 8.16
C ASN A 100 -2.34 9.37 9.55
N ILE A 101 -1.79 8.50 10.41
CA ILE A 101 -1.29 8.91 11.74
C ILE A 101 -0.08 9.84 11.61
N PHE A 102 0.83 9.53 10.68
CA PHE A 102 2.04 10.31 10.47
C PHE A 102 1.85 11.53 9.56
N GLY A 103 0.65 11.73 8.98
CA GLY A 103 0.35 12.84 8.07
C GLY A 103 1.17 12.82 6.79
N THR A 104 1.71 11.66 6.41
CA THR A 104 2.59 11.47 5.26
C THR A 104 2.01 10.47 4.26
N ASN A 105 2.05 10.81 2.97
CA ASN A 105 1.59 9.95 1.89
C ASN A 105 2.63 8.86 1.57
N LEU A 106 2.72 7.87 2.46
CA LEU A 106 3.65 6.73 2.35
C LEU A 106 3.43 5.89 1.09
N LEU A 107 2.26 5.94 0.47
CA LEU A 107 1.94 5.14 -0.72
C LEU A 107 2.24 5.87 -2.04
N GLY A 108 2.81 7.08 -2.01
CA GLY A 108 3.11 7.84 -3.23
C GLY A 108 1.88 8.27 -4.04
N THR A 109 0.68 8.07 -3.49
CA THR A 109 -0.55 8.69 -3.99
C THR A 109 -0.47 10.16 -3.64
N ARG A 110 -0.31 11.00 -4.68
CA ARG A 110 -0.12 12.45 -4.57
C ARG A 110 -1.15 13.12 -3.68
#